data_AF-A0A2M7ENE6-F1
#
_entry.id   AF-A0A2M7ENE6-F1
#
_cell.length_a   1.000
_cell.length_b   1.000
_cell.length_c   1.000
_cell.angle_alpha   90.00
_cell.angle_beta   90.00
_cell.angle_gamma   90.00
#
_symmetry.space_group_name_H-M   'P 1'
#
loop_
_entity.id
_entity.type
_entity.pdbx_description
1 polymer ?
#
loop_
_entity_poly.entity_id
_entity_poly.type
_entity_poly.pdbx_seq_one_letter_code
_entity_poly.pdbx_strand_id
1 'polypeptide(L)'
;MVLDPQGARLDRNLPLAAEALVGWRAIVPPFSQGYLQFRLVQGDKPHPPVSLRVSGHVALAAHLPLIRALLAQGGLDALVNLRLVVGAEQGFRLELGRYHEKAVLTQDVLRAGLGREVPWSAEADAVLKVPQSMLELYAVDLGDPARIVTLDTIGGCNLRDALGEDGGPWLIQSRHQNRVQRGLIWSSTPLPHSTRKARIATYRTEWLRLVDQPESDNWSKVWRLIAAAGQGGDAGVLDQVQALAGAPAAAVALALRVPTAELPMAMALEGVAPLFWPVLPISAFTQAMQAELSRQIDIRRTLFEPQEAADEAGGALANRIGAILSHRPELAGHFGMALVNTGLISLALSPEHRLKLAPVLVPNPVARLEARAQDAARRFDRLPDGVVGIVARYRSTKLSFSPQVQPLIDAPLVAAEMAVGLRPAPDLGQTLTLINLRLVDTEYFDAALPAAIAHIQTEACT
;
A
#
# COMPACT_ATOMS: atom_id res chain seq x y z
N MET A 1 23.46 8.93 -16.71
CA MET A 1 23.50 9.91 -15.59
C MET A 1 22.11 10.19 -15.07
N VAL A 2 21.98 10.67 -13.83
CA VAL A 2 20.71 11.18 -13.27
C VAL A 2 20.74 12.70 -13.29
N LEU A 3 19.66 13.32 -13.76
CA LEU A 3 19.48 14.77 -13.83
C LEU A 3 18.33 15.21 -12.93
N ASP A 4 18.52 16.35 -12.29
CA ASP A 4 17.46 17.07 -11.57
C ASP A 4 16.46 17.74 -12.55
N PRO A 5 15.36 18.35 -12.05
CA PRO A 5 14.39 19.02 -12.91
C PRO A 5 14.94 20.21 -13.70
N GLN A 6 16.06 20.80 -13.28
CA GLN A 6 16.75 21.90 -13.95
C GLN A 6 17.78 21.41 -14.98
N GLY A 7 18.01 20.10 -15.06
CA GLY A 7 18.98 19.49 -15.97
C GLY A 7 20.39 19.37 -15.39
N ALA A 8 20.61 19.73 -14.12
CA ALA A 8 21.89 19.55 -13.48
C ALA A 8 22.11 18.08 -13.12
N ARG A 9 23.35 17.62 -13.28
CA ARG A 9 23.75 16.24 -12.98
C ARG A 9 23.77 16.03 -11.47
N LEU A 10 23.24 14.89 -11.02
CA LEU A 10 23.44 14.40 -9.66
C LEU A 10 24.93 14.08 -9.44
N ASP A 11 25.58 14.86 -8.58
CA ASP A 11 27.02 14.85 -8.29
C ASP A 11 27.36 14.41 -6.85
N ARG A 12 26.34 14.14 -6.03
CA ARG A 12 26.44 13.59 -4.69
C ARG A 12 25.18 12.81 -4.35
N ASN A 13 25.23 11.99 -3.29
CA ASN A 13 24.02 11.38 -2.77
C ASN A 13 23.08 12.47 -2.27
N LEU A 14 21.79 12.35 -2.57
CA LEU A 14 20.81 13.39 -2.26
C LEU A 14 19.58 12.78 -1.59
N PRO A 15 19.27 13.15 -0.33
CA PRO A 15 18.01 12.80 0.30
C PRO A 15 16.85 13.58 -0.33
N LEU A 16 15.75 12.88 -0.60
CA LEU A 16 14.59 13.45 -1.28
C LEU A 16 13.30 12.77 -0.78
N ALA A 17 12.20 13.51 -0.69
CA ALA A 17 10.88 12.87 -0.56
C ALA A 17 10.54 12.15 -1.88
N ALA A 18 9.94 10.98 -1.82
CA ALA A 18 9.54 10.22 -3.01
C ALA A 18 8.74 11.10 -3.98
N GLU A 19 7.77 11.86 -3.47
CA GLU A 19 6.91 12.75 -4.26
C GLU A 19 7.66 13.87 -4.99
N ALA A 20 8.87 14.23 -4.54
CA ALA A 20 9.69 15.24 -5.19
C ALA A 20 10.51 14.67 -6.38
N LEU A 21 10.29 13.41 -6.78
CA LEU A 21 10.87 12.82 -8.00
C LEU A 21 10.29 13.38 -9.30
N VAL A 22 9.18 14.12 -9.23
CA VAL A 22 8.60 14.76 -10.42
C VAL A 22 9.65 15.69 -11.05
N GLY A 23 9.89 15.51 -12.35
CA GLY A 23 10.90 16.26 -13.11
C GLY A 23 12.29 15.63 -13.15
N TRP A 24 12.62 14.70 -12.23
CA TRP A 24 13.89 13.97 -12.25
C TRP A 24 13.95 12.95 -13.38
N ARG A 25 15.13 12.80 -13.99
CA ARG A 25 15.32 11.93 -15.17
C ARG A 25 16.59 11.12 -15.08
N ALA A 26 16.54 9.86 -15.50
CA ALA A 26 17.72 9.08 -15.81
C ALA A 26 17.97 9.09 -17.33
N ILE A 27 19.22 9.26 -17.72
CA ILE A 27 19.68 9.19 -19.10
C ILE A 27 20.67 8.04 -19.23
N VAL A 28 20.28 7.03 -20.02
CA VAL A 28 21.15 5.94 -20.42
C VAL A 28 21.76 6.30 -21.78
N PRO A 29 23.10 6.30 -21.93
CA PRO A 29 23.74 6.55 -23.20
C PRO A 29 23.26 5.57 -24.29
N PRO A 30 23.19 6.00 -25.56
CA PRO A 30 22.89 5.11 -26.68
C PRO A 30 23.82 3.88 -26.67
N PHE A 31 23.27 2.73 -27.07
CA PHE A 31 23.99 1.46 -27.16
C PHE A 31 24.55 0.90 -25.84
N SER A 32 24.26 1.55 -24.70
CA SER A 32 24.61 1.04 -23.37
C SER A 32 23.43 0.34 -22.71
N GLN A 33 23.72 -0.66 -21.88
CA GLN A 33 22.73 -1.25 -21.00
C GLN A 33 22.65 -0.44 -19.71
N GLY A 34 21.46 0.07 -19.40
CA GLY A 34 21.17 0.82 -18.18
C GLY A 34 20.21 0.07 -17.27
N TYR A 35 20.40 0.22 -15.97
CA TYR A 35 19.52 -0.31 -14.94
C TYR A 35 19.21 0.75 -13.89
N LEU A 36 17.94 0.95 -13.58
CA LEU A 36 17.53 1.64 -12.36
C LEU A 36 17.54 0.64 -11.22
N GLN A 37 18.37 0.87 -10.23
CA GLN A 37 18.47 0.02 -9.05
C GLN A 37 17.79 0.69 -7.86
N PHE A 38 16.81 0.00 -7.27
CA PHE A 38 16.05 0.38 -6.10
C PHE A 38 16.45 -0.53 -4.93
N ARG A 39 16.84 0.06 -3.80
CA ARG A 39 17.20 -0.72 -2.62
C ARG A 39 16.47 -0.19 -1.40
N LEU A 40 15.59 -1.01 -0.82
CA LEU A 40 14.97 -0.71 0.46
C LEU A 40 16.04 -0.77 1.56
N VAL A 41 16.03 0.25 2.42
CA VAL A 41 16.87 0.36 3.61
C VAL A 41 15.97 0.64 4.80
N GLN A 42 16.07 -0.19 5.82
CA GLN A 42 15.32 -0.07 7.06
C GLN A 42 16.30 0.01 8.23
N GLY A 43 16.44 1.19 8.84
CA GLY A 43 17.55 1.47 9.75
C GLY A 43 18.89 1.24 9.03
N ASP A 44 19.80 0.47 9.65
CA ASP A 44 21.10 0.14 9.07
C ASP A 44 21.09 -1.14 8.20
N LYS A 45 19.92 -1.73 7.94
CA LYS A 45 19.79 -3.00 7.21
C LYS A 45 19.37 -2.76 5.75
N PRO A 46 20.30 -2.92 4.79
CA PRO A 46 19.95 -2.91 3.37
C PRO A 46 19.34 -4.24 2.94
N HIS A 47 18.24 -4.20 2.20
CA HIS A 47 17.68 -5.35 1.52
C HIS A 47 18.36 -5.58 0.16
N PRO A 48 18.23 -6.77 -0.45
CA PRO A 48 18.67 -7.00 -1.82
C PRO A 48 18.07 -5.96 -2.77
N PRO A 49 18.87 -5.40 -3.71
CA PRO A 49 18.36 -4.44 -4.65
C PRO A 49 17.47 -5.09 -5.70
N VAL A 50 16.48 -4.33 -6.14
CA VAL A 50 15.70 -4.55 -7.35
C VAL A 50 16.33 -3.73 -8.47
N SER A 51 16.73 -4.35 -9.56
CA SER A 51 17.14 -3.63 -10.77
C SER A 51 15.95 -3.55 -11.74
N LEU A 52 15.88 -2.55 -12.61
CA LEU A 52 14.94 -2.49 -13.73
C LEU A 52 15.71 -2.04 -14.97
N ARG A 53 15.62 -2.79 -16.06
CA ARG A 53 16.31 -2.44 -17.31
C ARG A 53 15.66 -1.18 -17.89
N VAL A 54 16.49 -0.22 -18.26
CA VAL A 54 16.06 1.07 -18.83
C VAL A 54 16.95 1.46 -20.00
N SER A 55 16.41 2.27 -20.91
CA SER A 55 17.13 2.80 -22.06
C SER A 55 16.69 4.24 -22.34
N GLY A 56 17.56 5.02 -22.99
CA GLY A 56 17.28 6.40 -23.36
C GLY A 56 16.96 7.30 -22.16
N HIS A 57 15.92 8.13 -22.31
CA HIS A 57 15.46 9.05 -21.29
C HIS A 57 14.31 8.43 -20.49
N VAL A 58 14.51 8.29 -19.18
CA VAL A 58 13.53 7.68 -18.27
C VAL A 58 13.12 8.70 -17.22
N ALA A 59 11.82 9.01 -17.16
CA ALA A 59 11.27 9.81 -16.08
C ALA A 59 11.23 8.99 -14.79
N LEU A 60 11.91 9.42 -13.73
CA LEU A 60 11.99 8.64 -12.50
C LEU A 60 10.63 8.54 -11.79
N ALA A 61 9.77 9.55 -11.96
CA ALA A 61 8.42 9.57 -11.43
C ALA A 61 7.53 8.42 -11.93
N ALA A 62 7.84 7.81 -13.09
CA ALA A 62 7.13 6.63 -13.58
C ALA A 62 7.23 5.42 -12.62
N HIS A 63 8.22 5.42 -11.73
CA HIS A 63 8.45 4.35 -10.76
C HIS A 63 7.95 4.70 -9.35
N LEU A 64 7.21 5.80 -9.18
CA LEU A 64 6.61 6.16 -7.88
C LEU A 64 5.75 5.05 -7.25
N PRO A 65 4.91 4.30 -8.01
CA PRO A 65 4.15 3.20 -7.42
C PRO A 65 5.04 2.14 -6.75
N LEU A 66 6.15 1.77 -7.40
CA LEU A 66 7.15 0.86 -6.83
C LEU A 66 7.76 1.45 -5.56
N ILE A 67 8.24 2.69 -5.62
CA ILE A 67 8.90 3.35 -4.49
C ILE A 67 7.95 3.45 -3.29
N ARG A 68 6.69 3.83 -3.51
CA ARG A 68 5.66 3.88 -2.47
C ARG A 68 5.43 2.50 -1.87
N ALA A 69 5.29 1.46 -2.69
CA ALA A 69 5.14 0.08 -2.20
C ALA A 69 6.35 -0.36 -1.36
N LEU A 70 7.59 -0.12 -1.83
CA LEU A 70 8.81 -0.42 -1.07
C LEU A 70 8.83 0.32 0.28
N LEU A 71 8.52 1.62 0.29
CA LEU A 71 8.47 2.43 1.51
C LEU A 71 7.37 1.97 2.47
N ALA A 72 6.20 1.60 1.96
CA ALA A 72 5.09 1.10 2.77
C ALA A 72 5.46 -0.20 3.49
N GLN A 73 6.23 -1.09 2.82
CA GLN A 73 6.73 -2.33 3.42
C GLN A 73 7.84 -2.10 4.46
N GLY A 74 8.69 -1.10 4.28
CA GLY A 74 9.76 -0.76 5.24
C GLY A 74 9.30 0.08 6.44
N GLY A 75 8.10 0.67 6.37
CA GLY A 75 7.52 1.53 7.40
C GLY A 75 7.92 3.01 7.28
N LEU A 76 7.51 3.82 8.26
CA LEU A 76 7.58 5.29 8.20
C LEU A 76 8.99 5.85 7.95
N ASP A 77 10.00 5.21 8.54
CA ASP A 77 11.40 5.61 8.50
C ASP A 77 12.20 4.86 7.43
N ALA A 78 11.53 4.15 6.51
CA ALA A 78 12.20 3.50 5.40
C ALA A 78 12.82 4.51 4.43
N LEU A 79 13.83 4.02 3.70
CA LEU A 79 14.44 4.70 2.57
C LEU A 79 14.52 3.75 1.38
N VAL A 80 14.32 4.28 0.19
CA VAL A 80 14.61 3.60 -1.07
C VAL A 80 15.77 4.32 -1.72
N ASN A 81 16.92 3.64 -1.78
CA ASN A 81 18.06 4.13 -2.53
C ASN A 81 17.85 3.83 -4.01
N LEU A 82 17.67 4.89 -4.80
CA LEU A 82 17.56 4.81 -6.26
C LEU A 82 18.88 5.26 -6.88
N ARG A 83 19.45 4.42 -7.75
CA ARG A 83 20.61 4.80 -8.58
C ARG A 83 20.46 4.30 -10.00
N LEU A 84 21.09 5.00 -10.94
CA LEU A 84 21.31 4.49 -12.30
C LEU A 84 22.65 3.78 -12.37
N VAL A 85 22.64 2.55 -12.89
CA VAL A 85 23.82 1.75 -13.22
C VAL A 85 23.91 1.66 -14.73
N VAL A 86 25.07 1.98 -15.31
CA VAL A 86 25.32 1.86 -16.76
C VAL A 86 26.62 1.09 -16.93
N GLY A 87 26.55 -0.07 -17.60
CA GLY A 87 27.68 -1.00 -17.63
C GLY A 87 28.09 -1.44 -16.20
N ALA A 88 29.35 -1.23 -15.83
CA ALA A 88 29.86 -1.51 -14.48
C ALA A 88 29.88 -0.27 -13.56
N GLU A 89 29.50 0.91 -14.07
CA GLU A 89 29.58 2.16 -13.31
C GLU A 89 28.30 2.42 -12.53
N GLN A 90 28.47 2.76 -11.24
CA GLN A 90 27.39 3.16 -10.35
C GLN A 90 27.46 4.67 -10.12
N GLY A 91 26.38 5.37 -10.47
CA GLY A 91 26.24 6.79 -10.15
C GLY A 91 25.91 7.04 -8.67
N PHE A 92 25.86 8.32 -8.31
CA PHE A 92 25.29 8.78 -7.05
C PHE A 92 23.82 8.36 -6.91
N ARG A 93 23.34 8.25 -5.67
CA ARG A 93 21.99 7.79 -5.38
C ARG A 93 21.07 8.91 -4.91
N LEU A 94 19.80 8.79 -5.26
CA LEU A 94 18.72 9.47 -4.55
C LEU A 94 18.30 8.61 -3.37
N GLU A 95 18.25 9.20 -2.18
CA GLU A 95 17.83 8.54 -0.94
C GLU A 95 16.37 8.93 -0.67
N LEU A 96 15.46 8.12 -1.20
CA LEU A 96 14.04 8.45 -1.27
C LEU A 96 13.34 8.03 0.02
N GLY A 97 12.83 8.99 0.78
CA GLY A 97 11.99 8.74 1.95
C GLY A 97 10.53 9.10 1.68
N ARG A 98 9.64 8.75 2.64
CA ARG A 98 8.26 9.26 2.65
C ARG A 98 8.23 10.78 2.85
N TYR A 99 9.20 11.29 3.62
CA TYR A 99 9.38 12.70 3.91
C TYR A 99 10.83 13.12 3.68
N HIS A 100 11.00 14.37 3.24
CA HIS A 100 12.32 15.01 3.12
C HIS A 100 12.76 15.63 4.44
N GLU A 101 11.80 16.23 5.15
CA GLU A 101 12.00 16.98 6.38
C GLU A 101 11.11 16.43 7.49
N LYS A 102 11.46 16.78 8.73
CA LYS A 102 10.65 16.52 9.91
C LYS A 102 10.26 17.83 10.57
N ALA A 103 9.07 17.82 11.18
CA ALA A 103 8.72 18.80 12.18
C ALA A 103 9.35 18.41 13.53
N VAL A 104 9.73 19.41 14.30
CA VAL A 104 10.28 19.26 15.65
C VAL A 104 9.35 20.00 16.61
N LEU A 105 9.06 19.34 17.72
CA LEU A 105 8.26 19.90 18.80
C LEU A 105 9.18 20.15 19.99
N THR A 106 9.27 21.41 20.43
CA THR A 106 9.95 21.77 21.69
C THR A 106 8.90 22.35 22.63
N GLN A 107 8.59 21.63 23.71
CA GLN A 107 7.42 21.90 24.55
C GLN A 107 6.14 21.90 23.70
N ASP A 108 5.48 23.05 23.54
CA ASP A 108 4.29 23.21 22.70
C ASP A 108 4.59 23.92 21.36
N VAL A 109 5.84 24.30 21.11
CA VAL A 109 6.22 25.03 19.90
C VAL A 109 6.68 24.06 18.81
N LEU A 110 5.85 23.94 17.78
CA LEU A 110 6.16 23.21 16.55
C LEU A 110 6.99 24.08 15.61
N ARG A 111 8.07 23.52 15.09
CA ARG A 111 8.91 24.11 14.04
C ARG A 111 9.15 23.09 12.94
N ALA A 112 9.31 23.57 11.72
CA ALA A 112 9.28 22.75 10.52
C ALA A 112 10.45 23.12 9.61
N GLY A 113 11.03 22.14 8.93
CA GLY A 113 12.11 22.38 7.96
C GLY A 113 13.44 21.79 8.39
N LEU A 114 13.43 20.94 9.43
CA LEU A 114 14.64 20.26 9.85
C LEU A 114 14.91 19.06 8.93
N GLY A 115 16.11 19.04 8.36
CA GLY A 115 16.57 17.91 7.55
C GLY A 115 16.45 16.61 8.33
N ARG A 116 15.96 15.56 7.65
CA ARG A 116 15.73 14.24 8.27
C ARG A 116 16.95 13.67 8.98
N GLU A 117 18.15 13.95 8.47
CA GLU A 117 19.42 13.43 8.98
C GLU A 117 19.92 14.10 10.27
N VAL A 118 19.31 15.21 10.69
CA VAL A 118 19.76 15.90 11.90
C VAL A 118 19.47 15.03 13.14
N PRO A 119 20.51 14.62 13.90
CA PRO A 119 20.32 13.80 15.10
C PRO A 119 19.53 14.54 16.17
N TRP A 120 18.75 13.80 16.97
CA TRP A 120 17.97 14.36 18.09
C TRP A 120 18.83 15.18 19.07
N SER A 121 20.08 14.75 19.30
CA SER A 121 21.03 15.45 20.17
C SER A 121 21.47 16.83 19.66
N ALA A 122 21.28 17.12 18.38
CA ALA A 122 21.64 18.40 17.74
C ALA A 122 20.40 19.22 17.34
N GLU A 123 19.19 18.78 17.68
CA GLU A 123 17.94 19.43 17.26
C GLU A 123 17.80 20.83 17.83
N ALA A 124 18.16 21.05 19.10
CA ALA A 124 18.01 22.35 19.75
C ALA A 124 18.74 23.48 19.00
N ASP A 125 20.00 23.26 18.62
CA ASP A 125 20.80 24.25 17.89
C ASP A 125 20.40 24.37 16.41
N ALA A 126 19.96 23.28 15.80
CA ALA A 126 19.56 23.26 14.40
C ALA A 126 18.19 23.92 14.19
N VAL A 127 17.27 23.77 15.15
CA VAL A 127 15.93 24.38 15.15
C VAL A 127 16.01 25.92 15.18
N LEU A 128 17.01 26.49 15.85
CA LEU A 128 17.26 27.93 15.86
C LEU A 128 17.71 28.49 14.50
N LYS A 129 18.18 27.63 13.60
CA LYS A 129 18.70 28.00 12.27
C LYS A 129 17.70 27.73 11.14
N VAL A 130 16.52 27.19 11.47
CA VAL A 130 15.47 26.94 10.49
C VAL A 130 14.94 28.28 9.96
N PRO A 131 14.93 28.50 8.64
CA PRO A 131 14.41 29.74 8.04
C PRO A 131 12.97 30.02 8.48
N GLN A 132 12.65 31.30 8.71
CA GLN A 132 11.26 31.71 8.89
C GLN A 132 10.55 31.65 7.54
N SER A 133 9.89 30.53 7.30
CA SER A 133 9.12 30.24 6.11
C SER A 133 7.67 29.92 6.47
N MET A 134 6.80 30.03 5.47
CA MET A 134 5.40 29.66 5.60
C MET A 134 5.28 28.15 5.84
N LEU A 135 4.48 27.82 6.85
CA LEU A 135 4.20 26.49 7.32
C LEU A 135 2.68 26.32 7.34
N GLU A 136 2.18 25.39 6.55
CA GLU A 136 0.78 24.97 6.62
C GLU A 136 0.69 23.82 7.61
N LEU A 137 -0.24 23.90 8.54
CA LEU A 137 -0.51 22.88 9.55
C LEU A 137 -1.88 22.29 9.33
N TYR A 138 -1.95 20.98 9.47
CA TYR A 138 -3.18 20.19 9.44
C TYR A 138 -3.18 19.29 10.67
N ALA A 139 -4.04 19.61 11.63
CA ALA A 139 -4.18 18.90 12.89
C ALA A 139 -5.51 18.16 12.94
N VAL A 140 -5.47 16.87 13.29
CA VAL A 140 -6.66 16.01 13.44
C VAL A 140 -6.71 15.48 14.86
N ASP A 141 -7.84 15.67 15.55
CA ASP A 141 -8.04 15.06 16.86
C ASP A 141 -8.22 13.53 16.71
N LEU A 142 -7.35 12.75 17.37
CA LEU A 142 -7.40 11.28 17.30
C LEU A 142 -8.63 10.71 18.03
N GLY A 143 -9.16 11.44 19.02
CA GLY A 143 -10.36 11.12 19.77
C GLY A 143 -11.65 11.52 19.03
N ASP A 144 -11.62 12.58 18.24
CA ASP A 144 -12.72 13.04 17.38
C ASP A 144 -12.23 13.44 15.98
N PRO A 145 -12.17 12.50 15.02
CA PRO A 145 -11.64 12.76 13.68
C PRO A 145 -12.41 13.80 12.84
N ALA A 146 -13.58 14.25 13.30
CA ALA A 146 -14.29 15.36 12.67
C ALA A 146 -13.72 16.72 13.06
N ARG A 147 -13.01 16.81 14.19
CA ARG A 147 -12.36 18.02 14.68
C ARG A 147 -10.99 18.17 14.00
N ILE A 148 -10.98 18.99 12.95
CA ILE A 148 -9.79 19.30 12.14
C ILE A 148 -9.48 20.78 12.27
N VAL A 149 -8.20 21.11 12.46
CA VAL A 149 -7.70 22.48 12.51
C VAL A 149 -6.63 22.67 11.44
N THR A 150 -6.84 23.64 10.54
CA THR A 150 -5.88 24.03 9.51
C THR A 150 -5.40 25.45 9.79
N LEU A 151 -4.08 25.65 9.80
CA LEU A 151 -3.47 26.93 10.15
C LEU A 151 -2.26 27.21 9.28
N ASP A 152 -2.06 28.47 8.91
CA ASP A 152 -0.84 28.93 8.27
C ASP A 152 -0.04 29.80 9.24
N THR A 153 1.26 29.55 9.34
CA THR A 153 2.16 30.28 10.25
C THR A 153 3.55 30.48 9.66
N ILE A 154 4.32 31.40 10.23
CA ILE A 154 5.69 31.71 9.82
C ILE A 154 6.63 31.42 10.99
N GLY A 155 7.65 30.59 10.76
CA GLY A 155 8.75 30.36 11.72
C GLY A 155 8.42 29.47 12.94
N GLY A 156 7.16 29.08 13.13
CA GLY A 156 6.72 28.10 14.13
C GLY A 156 5.27 28.28 14.57
N CYS A 157 4.74 27.35 15.36
CA CYS A 157 3.38 27.41 15.91
C CYS A 157 3.36 26.96 17.36
N ASN A 158 2.75 27.74 18.26
CA ASN A 158 2.42 27.24 19.59
C ASN A 158 1.12 26.42 19.48
N LEU A 159 1.24 25.09 19.62
CA LEU A 159 0.13 24.17 19.49
C LEU A 159 -0.90 24.31 20.62
N ARG A 160 -0.48 24.73 21.81
CA ARG A 160 -1.41 24.99 22.92
C ARG A 160 -2.34 26.15 22.59
N ASP A 161 -1.78 27.23 22.06
CA ASP A 161 -2.57 28.41 21.67
C ASP A 161 -3.48 28.09 20.47
N ALA A 162 -2.97 27.28 19.53
CA ALA A 162 -3.66 26.98 18.28
C ALA A 162 -4.75 25.90 18.40
N LEU A 163 -4.56 24.90 19.26
CA LEU A 163 -5.46 23.74 19.39
C LEU A 163 -6.26 23.75 20.70
N GLY A 164 -5.88 24.62 21.64
CA GLY A 164 -6.50 24.75 22.95
C GLY A 164 -5.99 23.73 23.97
N GLU A 165 -6.46 23.88 25.21
CA GLU A 165 -6.14 22.96 26.31
C GLU A 165 -7.08 21.75 26.35
N ASP A 166 -8.30 21.92 25.83
CA ASP A 166 -9.35 20.89 25.78
C ASP A 166 -9.33 20.12 24.46
N GLY A 167 -8.96 18.85 24.53
CA GLY A 167 -8.98 17.90 23.41
C GLY A 167 -7.67 17.16 23.19
N GLY A 168 -7.65 16.35 22.14
CA GLY A 168 -6.50 15.52 21.78
C GLY A 168 -6.48 14.14 22.45
N PRO A 169 -5.45 13.32 22.15
CA PRO A 169 -4.24 13.66 21.39
C PRO A 169 -4.49 14.01 19.92
N TRP A 170 -3.66 14.86 19.35
CA TRP A 170 -3.74 15.36 17.99
C TRP A 170 -2.66 14.75 17.11
N LEU A 171 -3.03 14.30 15.91
CA LEU A 171 -2.07 14.08 14.82
C LEU A 171 -1.80 15.41 14.13
N ILE A 172 -0.53 15.84 14.14
CA ILE A 172 -0.08 17.05 13.47
C ILE A 172 0.68 16.66 12.21
N GLN A 173 0.20 17.13 11.07
CA GLN A 173 0.89 17.06 9.79
C GLN A 173 1.18 18.48 9.33
N SER A 174 2.35 18.68 8.76
CA SER A 174 2.79 20.00 8.32
C SER A 174 3.34 19.97 6.90
N ARG A 175 3.15 21.08 6.19
CA ARG A 175 3.76 21.32 4.88
C ARG A 175 4.65 22.53 4.94
N HIS A 176 5.90 22.33 4.53
CA HIS A 176 6.88 23.39 4.38
C HIS A 176 7.24 23.49 2.90
N GLN A 177 7.03 24.65 2.28
CA GLN A 177 7.23 24.85 0.83
C GLN A 177 6.51 23.79 -0.02
N ASN A 178 5.23 23.51 0.28
CA ASN A 178 4.41 22.47 -0.34
C ASN A 178 4.91 21.03 -0.17
N ARG A 179 5.88 20.77 0.72
CA ARG A 179 6.39 19.43 1.00
C ARG A 179 5.86 18.92 2.32
N VAL A 180 5.19 17.77 2.28
CA VAL A 180 4.70 17.07 3.48
C VAL A 180 5.88 16.64 4.34
N GLN A 181 5.81 16.97 5.62
CA GLN A 181 6.80 16.59 6.62
C GLN A 181 6.33 15.38 7.42
N ARG A 182 7.27 14.75 8.13
CA ARG A 182 6.93 13.68 9.07
C ARG A 182 5.97 14.22 10.14
N GLY A 183 4.77 13.63 10.19
CA GLY A 183 3.78 13.95 11.21
C GLY A 183 4.18 13.47 12.60
N LEU A 184 3.63 14.12 13.62
CA LEU A 184 3.85 13.82 15.03
C LEU A 184 2.55 13.85 15.83
N ILE A 185 2.59 13.29 17.03
CA ILE A 185 1.46 13.37 17.97
C ILE A 185 1.77 14.46 19.00
N TRP A 186 0.81 15.34 19.22
CA TRP A 186 0.86 16.36 20.28
C TRP A 186 -0.38 16.25 21.17
N SER A 187 -0.23 16.59 22.45
CA SER A 187 -1.32 16.62 23.41
C SER A 187 -1.02 17.70 24.45
N SER A 188 -2.03 18.47 24.85
CA SER A 188 -1.94 19.47 25.91
C SER A 188 -1.63 18.82 27.27
N THR A 189 -1.99 17.55 27.42
CA THR A 189 -1.73 16.70 28.60
C THR A 189 -0.71 15.60 28.29
N PRO A 190 0.18 15.25 29.23
CA PRO A 190 1.17 14.18 29.02
C PRO A 190 0.50 12.84 28.68
N LEU A 191 0.88 12.25 27.56
CA LEU A 191 0.43 10.91 27.17
C LEU A 191 1.28 9.85 27.88
N PRO A 192 0.68 8.71 28.27
CA PRO A 192 1.44 7.56 28.73
C PRO A 192 2.50 7.13 27.72
N HIS A 193 3.71 6.85 28.20
CA HIS A 193 4.78 6.37 27.34
C HIS A 193 4.36 5.07 26.66
N SER A 194 4.45 5.04 25.34
CA SER A 194 4.21 3.84 24.53
C SER A 194 5.21 3.75 23.39
N THR A 195 5.67 2.54 23.11
CA THR A 195 6.48 2.29 21.91
C THR A 195 5.56 2.15 20.71
N ARG A 196 6.07 2.50 19.52
CA ARG A 196 5.34 2.33 18.27
C ARG A 196 4.90 0.88 18.04
N LYS A 197 5.80 -0.07 18.32
CA LYS A 197 5.51 -1.51 18.21
C LYS A 197 4.34 -1.92 19.10
N ALA A 198 4.29 -1.42 20.33
CA ALA A 198 3.16 -1.69 21.24
C ALA A 198 1.85 -1.10 20.71
N ARG A 199 1.85 0.15 20.23
CA ARG A 199 0.65 0.78 19.65
C ARG A 199 0.13 0.04 18.42
N ILE A 200 1.01 -0.36 17.49
CA ILE A 200 0.63 -1.16 16.32
C ILE A 200 -0.01 -2.49 16.75
N ALA A 201 0.53 -3.15 17.78
CA ALA A 201 -0.07 -4.37 18.32
C ALA A 201 -1.47 -4.11 18.91
N THR A 202 -1.66 -3.02 19.67
CA THR A 202 -2.97 -2.62 20.20
C THR A 202 -3.98 -2.36 19.07
N TYR A 203 -3.61 -1.60 18.05
CA TYR A 203 -4.50 -1.32 16.93
C TYR A 203 -4.78 -2.54 16.07
N ARG A 204 -3.86 -3.50 16.00
CA ARG A 204 -4.13 -4.80 15.38
C ARG A 204 -5.25 -5.54 16.12
N THR A 205 -5.18 -5.60 17.45
CA THR A 205 -6.25 -6.22 18.26
C THR A 205 -7.58 -5.50 18.05
N GLU A 206 -7.57 -4.16 17.99
CA GLU A 206 -8.78 -3.39 17.70
C GLU A 206 -9.35 -3.70 16.31
N TRP A 207 -8.51 -3.81 15.27
CA TRP A 207 -8.97 -4.20 13.93
C TRP A 207 -9.62 -5.58 13.90
N LEU A 208 -9.03 -6.56 14.59
CA LEU A 208 -9.60 -7.90 14.70
C LEU A 208 -10.96 -7.85 15.41
N ARG A 209 -11.05 -7.11 16.52
CA ARG A 209 -12.32 -6.90 17.24
C ARG A 209 -13.38 -6.24 16.36
N LEU A 210 -13.01 -5.25 15.54
CA LEU A 210 -13.94 -4.57 14.64
C LEU A 210 -14.48 -5.50 13.55
N VAL A 211 -13.67 -6.44 13.04
CA VAL A 211 -14.15 -7.46 12.09
C VAL A 211 -15.18 -8.38 12.74
N ASP A 212 -14.96 -8.73 14.02
CA ASP A 212 -15.90 -9.56 14.80
C ASP A 212 -17.15 -8.78 15.27
N GLN A 213 -17.12 -7.45 15.22
CA GLN A 213 -18.23 -6.55 15.58
C GLN A 213 -18.56 -5.62 14.41
N PRO A 214 -19.12 -6.16 13.32
CA PRO A 214 -19.31 -5.42 12.09
C PRO A 214 -20.25 -4.21 12.25
N GLU A 215 -21.17 -4.21 13.19
CA GLU A 215 -22.11 -3.13 13.50
C GLU A 215 -21.48 -1.92 14.22
N SER A 216 -20.26 -2.05 14.71
CA SER A 216 -19.60 -1.02 15.52
C SER A 216 -19.40 0.32 14.78
N ASP A 217 -19.86 1.42 15.38
CA ASP A 217 -19.66 2.79 14.87
C ASP A 217 -18.17 3.19 14.77
N ASN A 218 -17.29 2.48 15.48
CA ASN A 218 -15.85 2.71 15.41
C ASN A 218 -15.29 2.50 14.00
N TRP A 219 -15.94 1.70 13.13
CA TRP A 219 -15.54 1.57 11.73
C TRP A 219 -15.51 2.92 11.01
N SER A 220 -16.59 3.69 11.13
CA SER A 220 -16.69 5.02 10.53
C SER A 220 -15.71 5.99 11.18
N LYS A 221 -15.53 5.90 12.50
CA LYS A 221 -14.55 6.74 13.23
C LYS A 221 -13.12 6.51 12.74
N VAL A 222 -12.68 5.26 12.69
CA VAL A 222 -11.31 4.92 12.26
C VAL A 222 -11.12 5.26 10.79
N TRP A 223 -12.11 5.02 9.93
CA TRP A 223 -12.01 5.42 8.54
C TRP A 223 -11.91 6.94 8.35
N ARG A 224 -12.72 7.74 9.05
CA ARG A 224 -12.62 9.21 9.01
C ARG A 224 -11.23 9.68 9.45
N LEU A 225 -10.64 9.05 10.46
CA LEU A 225 -9.27 9.35 10.88
C LEU A 225 -8.25 9.05 9.77
N ILE A 226 -8.35 7.89 9.11
CA ILE A 226 -7.48 7.52 7.99
C ILE A 226 -7.65 8.50 6.83
N ALA A 227 -8.90 8.86 6.50
CA ALA A 227 -9.25 9.81 5.47
C ALA A 227 -8.64 11.20 5.75
N ALA A 228 -8.85 11.72 6.96
CA ALA A 228 -8.31 13.01 7.40
C ALA A 228 -6.77 13.01 7.39
N ALA A 229 -6.11 11.98 7.91
CA ALA A 229 -4.65 11.88 7.87
C ALA A 229 -4.10 11.79 6.44
N GLY A 230 -4.84 11.18 5.51
CA GLY A 230 -4.50 11.19 4.09
C GLY A 230 -4.63 12.58 3.47
N GLN A 231 -5.67 13.34 3.82
CA GLN A 231 -5.86 14.72 3.38
C GLN A 231 -4.77 15.67 3.92
N GLY A 232 -4.36 15.49 5.17
CA GLY A 232 -3.24 16.22 5.77
C GLY A 232 -1.91 15.93 5.08
N GLY A 233 -1.75 14.72 4.54
CA GLY A 233 -0.73 14.44 3.52
C GLY A 233 -0.33 12.97 3.42
N ASP A 234 -0.41 12.22 4.51
CA ASP A 234 0.00 10.82 4.53
C ASP A 234 -0.66 10.01 5.64
N ALA A 235 -1.60 9.13 5.25
CA ALA A 235 -2.28 8.23 6.18
C ALA A 235 -1.34 7.18 6.82
N GLY A 236 -0.22 6.84 6.18
CA GLY A 236 0.75 5.85 6.69
C GLY A 236 1.49 6.30 7.96
N VAL A 237 1.36 7.57 8.36
CA VAL A 237 1.83 8.05 9.67
C VAL A 237 1.08 7.38 10.82
N LEU A 238 -0.19 7.00 10.60
CA LEU A 238 -1.04 6.37 11.62
C LEU A 238 -0.61 4.94 11.90
N ASP A 239 -0.44 4.62 13.18
CA ASP A 239 -0.14 3.25 13.61
C ASP A 239 -1.33 2.30 13.32
N GLN A 240 -2.56 2.81 13.25
CA GLN A 240 -3.75 2.08 12.81
C GLN A 240 -3.62 1.58 11.37
N VAL A 241 -3.07 2.39 10.47
CA VAL A 241 -2.86 2.03 9.06
C VAL A 241 -1.76 0.97 8.96
N GLN A 242 -0.68 1.13 9.72
CA GLN A 242 0.40 0.13 9.78
C GLN A 242 -0.07 -1.22 10.34
N ALA A 243 -1.03 -1.19 11.29
CA ALA A 243 -1.57 -2.40 11.91
C ALA A 243 -2.41 -3.27 10.96
N LEU A 244 -2.86 -2.75 9.81
CA LEU A 244 -3.64 -3.50 8.82
C LEU A 244 -2.89 -4.74 8.29
N ALA A 245 -1.55 -4.72 8.25
CA ALA A 245 -0.76 -5.90 7.88
C ALA A 245 -1.02 -7.11 8.79
N GLY A 246 -1.37 -6.87 10.06
CA GLY A 246 -1.72 -7.91 11.02
C GLY A 246 -3.20 -8.29 11.04
N ALA A 247 -4.05 -7.62 10.25
CA ALA A 247 -5.50 -7.77 10.24
C ALA A 247 -6.05 -7.65 8.79
N PRO A 248 -5.70 -8.56 7.87
CA PRO A 248 -6.06 -8.46 6.45
C PRO A 248 -7.57 -8.42 6.21
N ALA A 249 -8.38 -9.11 7.03
CA ALA A 249 -9.84 -9.07 6.93
C ALA A 249 -10.37 -7.65 7.18
N ALA A 250 -9.72 -6.87 8.04
CA ALA A 250 -10.11 -5.49 8.29
C ALA A 250 -9.85 -4.58 7.07
N ALA A 251 -8.74 -4.78 6.35
CA ALA A 251 -8.47 -4.06 5.11
C ALA A 251 -9.55 -4.36 4.04
N VAL A 252 -9.93 -5.63 3.88
CA VAL A 252 -11.00 -6.02 2.95
C VAL A 252 -12.36 -5.46 3.42
N ALA A 253 -12.66 -5.50 4.72
CA ALA A 253 -13.90 -4.94 5.26
C ALA A 253 -13.98 -3.42 5.06
N LEU A 254 -12.88 -2.67 5.23
CA LEU A 254 -12.82 -1.25 4.86
C LEU A 254 -13.19 -1.06 3.39
N ALA A 255 -12.56 -1.83 2.49
CA ALA A 255 -12.85 -1.79 1.06
C ALA A 255 -14.32 -2.04 0.74
N LEU A 256 -15.02 -2.87 1.51
CA LEU A 256 -16.45 -3.15 1.33
C LEU A 256 -17.36 -2.04 1.90
N ARG A 257 -16.85 -1.21 2.82
CA ARG A 257 -17.69 -0.31 3.64
C ARG A 257 -17.55 1.16 3.35
N VAL A 258 -16.38 1.61 2.91
CA VAL A 258 -16.16 3.05 2.71
C VAL A 258 -17.12 3.61 1.65
N PRO A 259 -17.50 4.89 1.73
CA PRO A 259 -18.29 5.54 0.68
C PRO A 259 -17.71 5.26 -0.72
N THR A 260 -18.55 5.11 -1.74
CA THR A 260 -18.09 4.80 -3.11
C THR A 260 -17.09 5.84 -3.64
N ALA A 261 -17.28 7.12 -3.31
CA ALA A 261 -16.35 8.20 -3.66
C ALA A 261 -14.95 8.03 -3.04
N GLU A 262 -14.85 7.28 -1.95
CA GLU A 262 -13.64 7.09 -1.15
C GLU A 262 -13.01 5.70 -1.35
N LEU A 263 -13.65 4.84 -2.15
CA LEU A 263 -13.11 3.52 -2.51
C LEU A 263 -11.70 3.60 -3.14
N PRO A 264 -11.39 4.55 -4.07
CA PRO A 264 -10.04 4.67 -4.60
C PRO A 264 -8.99 4.91 -3.51
N MET A 265 -9.34 5.69 -2.48
CA MET A 265 -8.44 5.95 -1.35
C MET A 265 -8.22 4.69 -0.51
N ALA A 266 -9.26 3.91 -0.24
CA ALA A 266 -9.12 2.64 0.48
C ALA A 266 -8.26 1.63 -0.30
N MET A 267 -8.40 1.56 -1.62
CA MET A 267 -7.56 0.70 -2.47
C MET A 267 -6.10 1.16 -2.51
N ALA A 268 -5.87 2.49 -2.49
CA ALA A 268 -4.55 3.09 -2.48
C ALA A 268 -3.79 2.91 -1.15
N LEU A 269 -4.41 2.33 -0.11
CA LEU A 269 -3.75 2.07 1.16
C LEU A 269 -2.52 1.16 1.03
N GLU A 270 -2.41 0.29 0.02
CA GLU A 270 -1.19 -0.49 -0.22
C GLU A 270 0.06 0.37 -0.49
N GLY A 271 -0.10 1.64 -0.87
CA GLY A 271 0.99 2.59 -1.06
C GLY A 271 1.47 3.26 0.23
N VAL A 272 0.78 3.05 1.35
CA VAL A 272 1.07 3.68 2.65
C VAL A 272 1.04 2.71 3.84
N ALA A 273 0.38 1.58 3.69
CA ALA A 273 0.31 0.46 4.64
C ALA A 273 1.16 -0.72 4.12
N PRO A 274 1.72 -1.56 5.01
CA PRO A 274 2.44 -2.77 4.63
C PRO A 274 1.48 -3.87 4.14
N LEU A 275 0.74 -3.58 3.08
CA LEU A 275 -0.22 -4.45 2.42
C LEU A 275 0.25 -4.76 1.00
N PHE A 276 -0.06 -5.96 0.55
CA PHE A 276 0.03 -6.33 -0.84
C PHE A 276 -1.21 -7.16 -1.17
N TRP A 277 -2.21 -6.52 -1.81
CA TRP A 277 -3.52 -7.13 -2.06
C TRP A 277 -3.46 -8.55 -2.67
N PRO A 278 -2.58 -8.84 -3.65
CA PRO A 278 -2.48 -10.16 -4.30
C PRO A 278 -2.13 -11.36 -3.41
N VAL A 279 -1.56 -11.14 -2.23
CA VAL A 279 -1.15 -12.22 -1.31
C VAL A 279 -2.00 -12.26 -0.04
N LEU A 280 -3.00 -11.39 0.08
CA LEU A 280 -3.88 -11.43 1.22
C LEU A 280 -4.67 -12.75 1.21
N PRO A 281 -4.85 -13.39 2.37
CA PRO A 281 -5.45 -14.71 2.41
C PRO A 281 -6.92 -14.67 2.00
N ILE A 282 -7.38 -15.65 1.24
CA ILE A 282 -8.78 -15.79 0.81
C ILE A 282 -9.70 -15.87 2.02
N SER A 283 -9.24 -16.48 3.12
CA SER A 283 -9.99 -16.51 4.39
C SER A 283 -10.31 -15.12 4.93
N ALA A 284 -9.44 -14.12 4.71
CA ALA A 284 -9.71 -12.74 5.08
C ALA A 284 -10.81 -12.11 4.21
N PHE A 285 -10.87 -12.43 2.92
CA PHE A 285 -11.96 -12.01 2.05
C PHE A 285 -13.28 -12.66 2.46
N THR A 286 -13.27 -13.98 2.72
CA THR A 286 -14.43 -14.72 3.23
C THR A 286 -14.96 -14.11 4.54
N GLN A 287 -14.08 -13.90 5.53
CA GLN A 287 -14.46 -13.33 6.82
C GLN A 287 -15.05 -11.92 6.67
N ALA A 288 -14.40 -11.06 5.91
CA ALA A 288 -14.87 -9.69 5.68
C ALA A 288 -16.22 -9.65 4.95
N MET A 289 -16.42 -10.52 3.95
CA MET A 289 -17.68 -10.63 3.22
C MET A 289 -18.82 -11.15 4.10
N GLN A 290 -18.56 -12.14 4.96
CA GLN A 290 -19.56 -12.65 5.90
C GLN A 290 -19.96 -11.55 6.89
N ALA A 291 -18.98 -10.89 7.50
CA ALA A 291 -19.22 -9.81 8.45
C ALA A 291 -20.01 -8.65 7.82
N GLU A 292 -19.69 -8.30 6.57
CA GLU A 292 -20.41 -7.25 5.86
C GLU A 292 -21.82 -7.67 5.43
N LEU A 293 -21.99 -8.90 4.94
CA LEU A 293 -23.31 -9.41 4.59
C LEU A 293 -24.23 -9.41 5.82
N SER A 294 -23.78 -9.95 6.95
CA SER A 294 -24.54 -9.98 8.20
C SER A 294 -24.99 -8.59 8.62
N ARG A 295 -24.08 -7.60 8.61
CA ARG A 295 -24.44 -6.21 8.92
C ARG A 295 -25.50 -5.65 7.97
N GLN A 296 -25.32 -5.88 6.66
CA GLN A 296 -26.23 -5.34 5.65
C GLN A 296 -27.63 -5.97 5.74
N ILE A 297 -27.72 -7.24 6.15
CA ILE A 297 -28.97 -7.92 6.47
C ILE A 297 -29.63 -7.25 7.68
N ASP A 298 -28.89 -7.07 8.78
CA ASP A 298 -29.45 -6.51 10.01
C ASP A 298 -29.97 -5.08 9.84
N ILE A 299 -29.27 -4.25 9.05
CA ILE A 299 -29.74 -2.91 8.68
C ILE A 299 -31.07 -2.99 7.91
N ARG A 300 -31.17 -3.92 6.95
CA ARG A 300 -32.35 -4.04 6.06
C ARG A 300 -33.54 -4.71 6.71
N ARG A 301 -33.35 -5.57 7.70
CA ARG A 301 -34.43 -6.20 8.47
C ARG A 301 -35.36 -5.21 9.16
N THR A 302 -34.94 -3.95 9.30
CA THR A 302 -35.80 -2.87 9.81
C THR A 302 -36.85 -2.40 8.79
N LEU A 303 -36.67 -2.72 7.51
CA LEU A 303 -37.50 -2.25 6.38
C LEU A 303 -38.08 -3.39 5.54
N PHE A 304 -37.49 -4.57 5.56
CA PHE A 304 -37.83 -5.69 4.67
C PHE A 304 -38.04 -7.00 5.45
N GLU A 305 -38.80 -7.92 4.85
CA GLU A 305 -38.92 -9.30 5.34
C GLU A 305 -37.56 -10.03 5.31
N PRO A 306 -37.32 -11.06 6.15
CA PRO A 306 -35.99 -11.66 6.30
C PRO A 306 -35.32 -12.13 5.01
N GLN A 307 -36.09 -12.72 4.08
CA GLN A 307 -35.57 -13.19 2.79
C GLN A 307 -35.24 -12.02 1.85
N GLU A 308 -36.12 -11.04 1.77
CA GLU A 308 -35.91 -9.84 0.95
C GLU A 308 -34.72 -9.01 1.46
N ALA A 309 -34.58 -8.87 2.78
CA ALA A 309 -33.41 -8.24 3.41
C ALA A 309 -32.11 -8.95 3.03
N ALA A 310 -32.12 -10.29 2.96
CA ALA A 310 -30.97 -11.09 2.55
C ALA A 310 -30.62 -10.91 1.07
N ASP A 311 -31.63 -10.92 0.19
CA ASP A 311 -31.45 -10.74 -1.25
C ASP A 311 -30.91 -9.34 -1.57
N GLU A 312 -31.49 -8.30 -0.96
CA GLU A 312 -31.04 -6.90 -1.08
C GLU A 312 -29.63 -6.68 -0.51
N ALA A 313 -29.29 -7.32 0.61
CA ALA A 313 -27.94 -7.29 1.17
C ALA A 313 -26.93 -7.97 0.22
N GLY A 314 -27.32 -9.11 -0.38
CA GLY A 314 -26.54 -9.80 -1.39
C GLY A 314 -26.30 -8.94 -2.64
N GLY A 315 -27.32 -8.26 -3.14
CA GLY A 315 -27.21 -7.33 -4.27
C GLY A 315 -26.29 -6.13 -3.96
N ALA A 316 -26.41 -5.54 -2.77
CA ALA A 316 -25.52 -4.47 -2.33
C ALA A 316 -24.05 -4.92 -2.26
N LEU A 317 -23.80 -6.12 -1.72
CA LEU A 317 -22.47 -6.72 -1.66
C LEU A 317 -21.91 -6.99 -3.08
N ALA A 318 -22.72 -7.56 -3.98
CA ALA A 318 -22.33 -7.81 -5.36
C ALA A 318 -21.94 -6.52 -6.10
N ASN A 319 -22.73 -5.47 -5.94
CA ASN A 319 -22.44 -4.15 -6.50
C ASN A 319 -21.12 -3.59 -5.96
N ARG A 320 -20.87 -3.75 -4.66
CA ARG A 320 -19.63 -3.29 -4.05
C ARG A 320 -18.41 -4.07 -4.54
N ILE A 321 -18.51 -5.39 -4.64
CA ILE A 321 -17.44 -6.24 -5.19
C ILE A 321 -17.14 -5.83 -6.63
N GLY A 322 -18.17 -5.62 -7.47
CA GLY A 322 -17.98 -5.14 -8.84
C GLY A 322 -17.24 -3.80 -8.91
N ALA A 323 -17.54 -2.86 -8.00
CA ALA A 323 -16.83 -1.58 -7.90
C ALA A 323 -15.35 -1.78 -7.52
N ILE A 324 -15.06 -2.67 -6.56
CA ILE A 324 -13.68 -3.02 -6.18
C ILE A 324 -12.93 -3.63 -7.37
N LEU A 325 -13.53 -4.60 -8.07
CA LEU A 325 -12.92 -5.26 -9.23
C LEU A 325 -12.70 -4.33 -10.42
N SER A 326 -13.48 -3.25 -10.53
CA SER A 326 -13.24 -2.20 -11.54
C SER A 326 -11.95 -1.43 -11.27
N HIS A 327 -11.52 -1.34 -10.01
CA HIS A 327 -10.24 -0.75 -9.62
C HIS A 327 -9.09 -1.77 -9.54
N ARG A 328 -9.40 -3.01 -9.13
CA ARG A 328 -8.44 -4.08 -8.80
C ARG A 328 -8.88 -5.42 -9.42
N PRO A 329 -8.81 -5.57 -10.76
CA PRO A 329 -9.28 -6.77 -11.44
C PRO A 329 -8.52 -8.04 -11.04
N GLU A 330 -7.27 -7.92 -10.58
CA GLU A 330 -6.46 -9.04 -10.11
C GLU A 330 -7.06 -9.74 -8.88
N LEU A 331 -7.94 -9.06 -8.14
CA LEU A 331 -8.63 -9.61 -6.97
C LEU A 331 -9.82 -10.50 -7.33
N ALA A 332 -10.13 -10.68 -8.62
CA ALA A 332 -11.26 -11.48 -9.05
C ALA A 332 -11.22 -12.92 -8.53
N GLY A 333 -10.04 -13.55 -8.49
CA GLY A 333 -9.88 -14.89 -7.92
C GLY A 333 -10.15 -14.93 -6.40
N HIS A 334 -9.73 -13.90 -5.67
CA HIS A 334 -9.96 -13.80 -4.22
C HIS A 334 -11.46 -13.69 -3.91
N PHE A 335 -12.16 -12.77 -4.59
CA PHE A 335 -13.61 -12.61 -4.43
C PHE A 335 -14.40 -13.79 -4.97
N GLY A 336 -13.99 -14.40 -6.08
CA GLY A 336 -14.63 -15.61 -6.61
C GLY A 336 -14.59 -16.76 -5.62
N MET A 337 -13.42 -17.03 -5.04
CA MET A 337 -13.29 -18.06 -4.02
C MET A 337 -14.02 -17.70 -2.72
N ALA A 338 -13.98 -16.44 -2.31
CA ALA A 338 -14.73 -16.00 -1.14
C ALA A 338 -16.24 -16.18 -1.34
N LEU A 339 -16.80 -15.84 -2.52
CA LEU A 339 -18.20 -16.08 -2.86
C LEU A 339 -18.57 -17.57 -2.80
N VAL A 340 -17.68 -18.47 -3.25
CA VAL A 340 -17.88 -19.92 -3.12
C VAL A 340 -17.92 -20.31 -1.64
N ASN A 341 -16.94 -19.87 -0.85
CA ASN A 341 -16.83 -20.21 0.57
C ASN A 341 -17.99 -19.67 1.42
N THR A 342 -18.60 -18.55 1.00
CA THR A 342 -19.78 -17.99 1.67
C THR A 342 -21.11 -18.53 1.12
N GLY A 343 -21.10 -19.40 0.11
CA GLY A 343 -22.31 -19.91 -0.54
C GLY A 343 -23.06 -18.87 -1.40
N LEU A 344 -22.39 -17.78 -1.80
CA LEU A 344 -22.97 -16.65 -2.52
C LEU A 344 -22.61 -16.63 -4.02
N ILE A 345 -22.05 -17.72 -4.55
CA ILE A 345 -21.65 -17.79 -5.97
C ILE A 345 -22.83 -17.58 -6.93
N SER A 346 -24.06 -17.86 -6.49
CA SER A 346 -25.29 -17.58 -7.24
C SER A 346 -25.44 -16.10 -7.63
N LEU A 347 -24.90 -15.17 -6.83
CA LEU A 347 -24.87 -13.74 -7.17
C LEU A 347 -24.12 -13.49 -8.48
N ALA A 348 -23.00 -14.18 -8.73
CA ALA A 348 -22.24 -14.03 -9.98
C ALA A 348 -22.96 -14.64 -11.19
N LEU A 349 -23.90 -15.55 -10.96
CA LEU A 349 -24.68 -16.22 -12.01
C LEU A 349 -25.99 -15.47 -12.33
N SER A 350 -26.46 -14.60 -11.42
CA SER A 350 -27.73 -13.89 -11.58
C SER A 350 -27.68 -12.90 -12.75
N PRO A 351 -28.77 -12.73 -13.52
CA PRO A 351 -28.80 -11.81 -14.66
C PRO A 351 -28.42 -10.37 -14.30
N GLU A 352 -28.79 -9.92 -13.11
CA GLU A 352 -28.56 -8.56 -12.61
C GLU A 352 -27.08 -8.24 -12.36
N HIS A 353 -26.34 -9.19 -11.79
CA HIS A 353 -24.95 -8.97 -11.34
C HIS A 353 -23.91 -9.62 -12.24
N ARG A 354 -24.32 -10.49 -13.17
CA ARG A 354 -23.43 -11.26 -14.05
C ARG A 354 -22.38 -10.40 -14.74
N LEU A 355 -22.73 -9.22 -15.26
CA LEU A 355 -21.75 -8.38 -15.96
C LEU A 355 -20.68 -7.83 -15.01
N LYS A 356 -21.09 -7.39 -13.82
CA LYS A 356 -20.20 -6.80 -12.80
C LYS A 356 -19.30 -7.84 -12.14
N LEU A 357 -19.80 -9.06 -11.99
CA LEU A 357 -19.10 -10.18 -11.36
C LEU A 357 -18.52 -11.19 -12.36
N ALA A 358 -18.65 -10.97 -13.67
CA ALA A 358 -18.09 -11.84 -14.70
C ALA A 358 -16.60 -12.18 -14.47
N PRO A 359 -15.72 -11.24 -14.02
CA PRO A 359 -14.32 -11.55 -13.77
C PRO A 359 -14.09 -12.63 -12.72
N VAL A 360 -15.00 -12.82 -11.75
CA VAL A 360 -14.84 -13.83 -10.70
C VAL A 360 -15.03 -15.26 -11.21
N LEU A 361 -15.66 -15.42 -12.37
CA LEU A 361 -15.86 -16.71 -13.02
C LEU A 361 -14.67 -17.01 -13.93
N VAL A 362 -13.85 -17.97 -13.52
CA VAL A 362 -12.64 -18.36 -14.25
C VAL A 362 -12.80 -19.76 -14.87
N PRO A 363 -13.46 -19.89 -16.04
CA PRO A 363 -13.52 -21.16 -16.74
C PRO A 363 -12.14 -21.55 -17.28
N ASN A 364 -11.85 -22.85 -17.26
CA ASN A 364 -10.61 -23.45 -17.78
C ASN A 364 -9.34 -22.74 -17.27
N PRO A 365 -9.11 -22.68 -15.94
CA PRO A 365 -8.03 -21.87 -15.35
C PRO A 365 -6.64 -22.26 -15.88
N VAL A 366 -6.37 -23.56 -16.07
CA VAL A 366 -5.11 -24.06 -16.61
C VAL A 366 -4.83 -23.52 -18.02
N ALA A 367 -5.80 -23.62 -18.93
CA ALA A 367 -5.63 -23.15 -20.30
C ALA A 367 -5.42 -21.62 -20.36
N ARG A 368 -6.11 -20.87 -19.49
CA ARG A 368 -5.91 -19.42 -19.36
C ARG A 368 -4.51 -19.09 -18.86
N LEU A 369 -4.03 -19.78 -17.82
CA LEU A 369 -2.67 -19.59 -17.31
C LEU A 369 -1.62 -19.88 -18.38
N GLU A 370 -1.75 -20.98 -19.11
CA GLU A 370 -0.84 -21.39 -20.18
C GLU A 370 -0.77 -20.33 -21.28
N ALA A 371 -1.92 -19.85 -21.77
CA ALA A 371 -1.97 -18.82 -22.80
C ALA A 371 -1.28 -17.52 -22.33
N ARG A 372 -1.61 -17.05 -21.12
CA ARG A 372 -1.02 -15.83 -20.56
C ARG A 372 0.47 -15.97 -20.31
N ALA A 373 0.93 -17.12 -19.84
CA ALA A 373 2.34 -17.38 -19.57
C ALA A 373 3.16 -17.42 -20.87
N GLN A 374 2.62 -18.02 -21.94
CA GLN A 374 3.25 -18.02 -23.25
C GLN A 374 3.40 -16.62 -23.81
N ASP A 375 2.36 -15.79 -23.70
CA ASP A 375 2.42 -14.39 -24.17
C ASP A 375 3.44 -13.57 -23.38
N ALA A 376 3.49 -13.73 -22.05
CA ALA A 376 4.49 -13.08 -21.21
C ALA A 376 5.92 -13.54 -21.53
N ALA A 377 6.13 -14.84 -21.70
CA ALA A 377 7.45 -15.40 -22.01
C ALA A 377 8.02 -14.92 -23.35
N ARG A 378 7.18 -14.52 -24.30
CA ARG A 378 7.62 -13.91 -25.57
C ARG A 378 8.12 -12.48 -25.41
N ARG A 379 7.69 -11.76 -24.36
CA ARG A 379 8.06 -10.36 -24.12
C ARG A 379 9.42 -10.19 -23.47
N PHE A 380 9.92 -11.21 -22.77
CA PHE A 380 11.14 -11.13 -21.97
C PHE A 380 12.15 -12.21 -22.34
N ASP A 381 13.35 -11.75 -22.64
CA ASP A 381 14.57 -12.54 -22.81
C ASP A 381 15.33 -12.69 -21.47
N ARG A 382 15.22 -11.70 -20.58
CA ARG A 382 15.81 -11.72 -19.24
C ARG A 382 15.03 -10.84 -18.25
N LEU A 383 14.80 -11.35 -17.04
CA LEU A 383 14.23 -10.58 -15.94
C LEU A 383 15.28 -9.72 -15.22
N PRO A 384 14.84 -8.69 -14.48
CA PRO A 384 15.78 -7.89 -13.71
C PRO A 384 16.43 -8.66 -12.57
N ASP A 385 17.63 -8.25 -12.17
CA ASP A 385 18.34 -8.89 -11.05
C ASP A 385 17.60 -8.65 -9.71
N GLY A 386 17.73 -9.60 -8.78
CA GLY A 386 17.08 -9.54 -7.46
C GLY A 386 15.71 -10.24 -7.38
N VAL A 387 15.28 -10.93 -8.44
CA VAL A 387 14.00 -11.68 -8.49
C VAL A 387 14.12 -13.17 -8.12
N VAL A 388 15.05 -13.51 -7.23
CA VAL A 388 15.30 -14.90 -6.81
C VAL A 388 14.31 -15.37 -5.74
N GLY A 389 14.12 -16.69 -5.62
CA GLY A 389 13.35 -17.29 -4.52
C GLY A 389 11.84 -17.41 -4.74
N ILE A 390 11.34 -17.04 -5.93
CA ILE A 390 9.94 -17.27 -6.33
C ILE A 390 9.89 -18.50 -7.22
N VAL A 391 9.48 -19.62 -6.63
CA VAL A 391 9.25 -20.89 -7.33
C VAL A 391 7.88 -21.41 -6.92
N ALA A 392 7.03 -21.74 -7.88
CA ALA A 392 5.69 -22.29 -7.63
C ALA A 392 5.76 -23.80 -7.31
N ARG A 393 4.97 -24.27 -6.34
CA ARG A 393 4.83 -25.69 -5.95
C ARG A 393 3.77 -26.37 -6.80
N TYR A 394 2.69 -25.67 -7.12
CA TYR A 394 1.51 -26.20 -7.82
C TYR A 394 1.51 -25.84 -9.31
N ARG A 395 2.69 -25.84 -9.93
CA ARG A 395 2.87 -25.47 -11.33
C ARG A 395 2.50 -26.63 -12.26
N SER A 396 1.68 -26.35 -13.27
CA SER A 396 1.43 -27.29 -14.38
C SER A 396 2.74 -27.60 -15.13
N THR A 397 2.92 -28.84 -15.58
CA THR A 397 4.11 -29.25 -16.36
C THR A 397 4.29 -28.43 -17.63
N LYS A 398 3.19 -27.94 -18.22
CA LYS A 398 3.16 -27.08 -19.41
C LYS A 398 3.59 -25.64 -19.16
N LEU A 399 3.81 -25.24 -17.90
CA LEU A 399 4.28 -23.92 -17.50
C LEU A 399 5.80 -23.91 -17.20
N SER A 400 6.56 -24.78 -17.86
CA SER A 400 8.01 -24.86 -17.72
C SER A 400 8.70 -24.03 -18.82
N PHE A 401 9.38 -22.97 -18.42
CA PHE A 401 10.07 -22.02 -19.27
C PHE A 401 11.56 -21.96 -18.91
N SER A 402 12.32 -21.12 -19.63
CA SER A 402 13.73 -20.91 -19.32
C SER A 402 13.90 -20.39 -17.89
N PRO A 403 14.98 -20.76 -17.17
CA PRO A 403 15.22 -20.29 -15.81
C PRO A 403 15.25 -18.76 -15.67
N GLN A 404 15.55 -18.03 -16.74
CA GLN A 404 15.62 -16.57 -16.77
C GLN A 404 14.24 -15.90 -16.71
N VAL A 405 13.19 -16.58 -17.16
CA VAL A 405 11.81 -16.05 -17.24
C VAL A 405 10.89 -16.76 -16.26
N GLN A 406 11.23 -17.98 -15.82
CA GLN A 406 10.42 -18.76 -14.89
C GLN A 406 9.95 -18.00 -13.65
N PRO A 407 10.76 -17.16 -12.97
CA PRO A 407 10.28 -16.40 -11.81
C PRO A 407 9.08 -15.50 -12.12
N LEU A 408 9.02 -14.90 -13.32
CA LEU A 408 7.87 -14.10 -13.75
C LEU A 408 6.63 -14.96 -13.85
N ILE A 409 6.74 -16.14 -14.47
CA ILE A 409 5.63 -17.08 -14.66
C ILE A 409 5.15 -17.66 -13.32
N ASP A 410 6.08 -17.93 -12.41
CA ASP A 410 5.78 -18.48 -11.09
C ASP A 410 5.18 -17.42 -10.15
N ALA A 411 5.40 -16.14 -10.36
CA ALA A 411 4.95 -15.06 -9.47
C ALA A 411 3.44 -15.09 -9.14
N PRO A 412 2.51 -15.11 -10.12
CA PRO A 412 1.08 -15.19 -9.82
C PRO A 412 0.70 -16.52 -9.14
N LEU A 413 1.37 -17.63 -9.46
CA LEU A 413 1.16 -18.91 -8.79
C LEU A 413 1.62 -18.86 -7.33
N VAL A 414 2.79 -18.32 -7.04
CA VAL A 414 3.29 -18.17 -5.66
C VAL A 414 2.38 -17.25 -4.85
N ALA A 415 1.93 -16.14 -5.43
CA ALA A 415 0.97 -15.26 -4.78
C ALA A 415 -0.36 -15.97 -4.48
N ALA A 416 -0.87 -16.75 -5.44
CA ALA A 416 -2.05 -17.58 -5.24
C ALA A 416 -1.87 -18.66 -4.17
N GLU A 417 -0.71 -19.32 -4.09
CA GLU A 417 -0.42 -20.31 -3.04
C GLU A 417 -0.39 -19.67 -1.64
N MET A 418 0.09 -18.43 -1.52
CA MET A 418 0.03 -17.65 -0.28
C MET A 418 -1.42 -17.23 0.04
N ALA A 419 -2.17 -16.75 -0.95
CA ALA A 419 -3.56 -16.33 -0.78
C ALA A 419 -4.47 -17.51 -0.38
N VAL A 420 -4.28 -18.69 -0.97
CA VAL A 420 -5.03 -19.91 -0.62
C VAL A 420 -4.60 -20.46 0.75
N GLY A 421 -3.43 -20.08 1.27
CA GLY A 421 -2.91 -20.54 2.55
C GLY A 421 -2.11 -21.84 2.48
N LEU A 422 -1.69 -22.26 1.29
CA LEU A 422 -0.78 -23.41 1.08
C LEU A 422 0.68 -23.05 1.35
N ARG A 423 0.95 -21.76 1.57
CA ARG A 423 2.22 -21.22 2.05
C ARG A 423 1.99 -20.31 3.26
N PRO A 424 3.00 -20.17 4.14
CA PRO A 424 3.03 -19.08 5.10
C PRO A 424 2.88 -17.73 4.40
N ALA A 425 2.40 -16.72 5.14
CA ALA A 425 2.42 -15.34 4.69
C ALA A 425 3.85 -14.95 4.25
N PRO A 426 4.00 -14.17 3.17
CA PRO A 426 5.32 -13.83 2.66
C PRO A 426 6.11 -13.03 3.69
N ASP A 427 7.40 -13.33 3.81
CA ASP A 427 8.30 -12.39 4.48
C ASP A 427 8.50 -11.12 3.64
N LEU A 428 9.19 -10.14 4.21
CA LEU A 428 9.47 -8.88 3.51
C LEU A 428 10.19 -9.12 2.19
N GLY A 429 11.22 -9.98 2.15
CA GLY A 429 11.97 -10.26 0.92
C GLY A 429 11.08 -10.83 -0.18
N GLN A 430 10.27 -11.83 0.14
CA GLN A 430 9.32 -12.43 -0.79
C GLN A 430 8.28 -11.42 -1.29
N THR A 431 7.75 -10.59 -0.39
CA THR A 431 6.80 -9.52 -0.74
C THR A 431 7.43 -8.54 -1.73
N LEU A 432 8.66 -8.09 -1.46
CA LEU A 432 9.40 -7.20 -2.36
C LEU A 432 9.65 -7.85 -3.72
N THR A 433 10.01 -9.13 -3.76
CA THR A 433 10.22 -9.85 -5.01
C THR A 433 8.93 -9.98 -5.81
N LEU A 434 7.80 -10.30 -5.18
CA LEU A 434 6.50 -10.39 -5.86
C LEU A 434 6.03 -9.02 -6.38
N ILE A 435 6.18 -7.96 -5.60
CA ILE A 435 5.90 -6.58 -6.03
C ILE A 435 6.74 -6.25 -7.27
N ASN A 436 8.03 -6.58 -7.25
CA ASN A 436 8.92 -6.33 -8.38
C ASN A 436 8.48 -7.11 -9.63
N LEU A 437 8.21 -8.41 -9.50
CA LEU A 437 7.77 -9.24 -10.62
C LEU A 437 6.42 -8.76 -11.21
N ARG A 438 5.50 -8.29 -10.36
CA ARG A 438 4.27 -7.62 -10.81
C ARG A 438 4.55 -6.33 -11.57
N LEU A 439 5.58 -5.57 -11.22
CA LEU A 439 5.91 -4.33 -11.94
C LEU A 439 6.64 -4.56 -13.25
N VAL A 440 7.36 -5.67 -13.39
CA VAL A 440 7.99 -6.07 -14.66
C VAL A 440 6.92 -6.31 -15.72
N ASP A 441 5.83 -6.99 -15.37
CA ASP A 441 4.70 -7.23 -16.26
C ASP A 441 3.38 -7.26 -15.48
N THR A 442 2.83 -6.07 -15.22
CA THR A 442 1.58 -5.92 -14.45
C THR A 442 0.42 -6.55 -15.19
N GLU A 443 0.40 -6.44 -16.52
CA GLU A 443 -0.66 -7.03 -17.35
C GLU A 443 -0.70 -8.55 -17.18
N TYR A 444 0.46 -9.21 -17.26
CA TYR A 444 0.54 -10.65 -17.04
C TYR A 444 0.16 -11.04 -15.62
N PHE A 445 0.80 -10.44 -14.62
CA PHE A 445 0.60 -10.83 -13.22
C PHE A 445 -0.87 -10.68 -12.82
N ASP A 446 -1.48 -9.54 -13.13
CA ASP A 446 -2.85 -9.22 -12.72
C ASP A 446 -3.87 -10.07 -13.48
N ALA A 447 -3.64 -10.37 -14.76
CA ALA A 447 -4.53 -11.22 -15.56
C ALA A 447 -4.39 -12.71 -15.24
N ALA A 448 -3.20 -13.17 -14.82
CA ALA A 448 -2.92 -14.57 -14.50
C ALA A 448 -3.39 -14.95 -13.10
N LEU A 449 -3.33 -14.03 -12.12
CA LEU A 449 -3.61 -14.30 -10.72
C LEU A 449 -4.99 -14.94 -10.45
N PRO A 450 -6.12 -14.47 -11.04
CA PRO A 450 -7.41 -15.11 -10.84
C PRO A 450 -7.43 -16.59 -11.28
N ALA A 451 -6.75 -16.89 -12.39
CA ALA A 451 -6.64 -18.27 -12.88
C ALA A 451 -5.67 -19.11 -12.07
N ALA A 452 -4.60 -18.50 -11.52
CA ALA A 452 -3.69 -19.16 -10.60
C ALA A 452 -4.43 -19.62 -9.33
N ILE A 453 -5.23 -18.75 -8.73
CA ILE A 453 -6.05 -19.08 -7.55
C ILE A 453 -7.01 -20.23 -7.85
N ALA A 454 -7.77 -20.16 -8.95
CA ALA A 454 -8.72 -21.20 -9.32
C ALA A 454 -8.04 -22.55 -9.60
N HIS A 455 -6.88 -22.54 -10.27
CA HIS A 455 -6.07 -23.74 -10.52
C HIS A 455 -5.58 -24.38 -9.22
N ILE A 456 -4.91 -23.60 -8.37
CA ILE A 456 -4.32 -24.08 -7.12
C ILE A 456 -5.38 -24.64 -6.17
N GLN A 457 -6.55 -24.00 -6.11
CA GLN A 457 -7.65 -24.51 -5.29
C GLN A 457 -8.14 -25.88 -5.77
N THR A 458 -8.19 -26.10 -7.09
CA THR A 458 -8.63 -27.38 -7.67
C THR A 458 -7.65 -28.49 -7.31
N GLU A 459 -6.35 -28.23 -7.45
CA GLU A 459 -5.27 -29.18 -7.13
C GLU A 459 -5.16 -29.47 -5.63
N ALA A 460 -5.49 -28.51 -4.75
CA ALA A 460 -5.42 -28.71 -3.31
C ALA A 460 -6.57 -29.57 -2.74
N CYS A 461 -7.69 -29.67 -3.49
CA CYS A 461 -8.86 -30.45 -3.11
C CYS A 461 -8.84 -31.90 -3.64
N THR A 462 -7.89 -32.23 -4.52
CA THR A 462 -7.62 -33.58 -5.05
C THR A 462 -6.48 -34.24 -4.30
#